data_AF-A0A376X2D0-F1
#
_entry.id   AF-A0A376X2D0-F1
#
_cell.length_a   1.000
_cell.length_b   1.000
_cell.length_c   1.000
_cell.angle_alpha   90.00
_cell.angle_beta   90.00
_cell.angle_gamma   90.00
#
_symmetry.space_group_name_H-M   'P 1'
#
loop_
_entity.id
_entity.type
_entity.pdbx_description
1 polymer ?
#
loop_
_entity_poly.entity_id
_entity_poly.type
_entity_poly.pdbx_seq_one_letter_code
_entity_poly.pdbx_strand_id
1 'polypeptide(L)'
;MPDIARAATATRTSAQDWAKVAAVWQNSLKGAARDFGAVQNIMAYAGDQGSFEIPDQVKWMQSLAPMMAGLASGKEAVAEIGASLQIAKIGAGSTDEAANNFKNFLTKIFARDTQKQFADLGIDLQDLLRVIKLRGSLRLKGC
;
A
#
# COMPACT_ATOMS: atom_id res chain seq x y z
N MET A 1 0.23 19.58 14.34
CA MET A 1 0.70 18.22 14.02
C MET A 1 2.11 18.00 14.62
N PRO A 2 2.21 17.73 15.93
CA PRO A 2 3.49 17.46 16.62
C PRO A 2 4.23 16.22 16.10
N ASP A 3 3.52 15.29 15.44
CA ASP A 3 4.06 13.99 15.04
C ASP A 3 4.88 14.02 13.74
N ILE A 4 4.66 15.01 12.87
CA ILE A 4 5.41 15.11 11.59
C ILE A 4 6.88 15.41 11.83
N ALA A 5 7.18 16.40 12.68
CA ALA A 5 8.57 16.78 12.97
C ALA A 5 9.33 15.66 13.69
N ARG A 6 8.68 14.96 14.61
CA ARG A 6 9.28 13.83 15.34
C ARG A 6 9.55 12.64 14.42
N ALA A 7 8.59 12.28 13.58
CA ALA A 7 8.78 11.22 12.59
C ALA A 7 9.86 11.58 11.57
N ALA A 8 9.91 12.83 11.09
CA ALA A 8 10.95 13.31 10.20
C ALA A 8 12.36 13.13 10.79
N THR A 9 12.55 13.47 12.08
CA THR A 9 13.82 13.23 12.78
C THR A 9 14.12 11.73 12.93
N ALA A 10 13.13 10.93 13.32
CA ALA A 10 13.31 9.49 13.55
C ALA A 10 13.66 8.73 12.26
N THR A 11 13.03 9.08 11.15
CA THR A 11 13.19 8.38 9.86
C THR A 11 14.15 9.08 8.90
N ARG A 12 14.81 10.17 9.33
CA ARG A 12 15.65 11.05 8.49
C ARG A 12 14.97 11.46 7.18
N THR A 13 13.64 11.58 7.19
CA THR A 13 12.81 11.88 6.02
C THR A 13 12.39 13.35 6.06
N SER A 14 12.30 14.00 4.89
CA SER A 14 11.90 15.40 4.83
C SER A 14 10.47 15.61 5.34
N ALA A 15 10.21 16.74 5.99
CA ALA A 15 8.84 17.14 6.35
C ALA A 15 7.92 17.26 5.13
N GLN A 16 8.50 17.57 3.96
CA GLN A 16 7.79 17.66 2.68
C GLN A 16 7.28 16.30 2.21
N ASP A 17 8.04 15.23 2.39
CA ASP A 17 7.62 13.89 2.02
C ASP A 17 6.51 13.38 2.93
N TRP A 18 6.61 13.62 4.24
CA TRP A 18 5.51 13.32 5.15
C TRP A 18 4.25 14.14 4.86
N ALA A 19 4.37 15.39 4.41
CA ALA A 19 3.23 16.17 3.96
C ALA A 19 2.55 15.56 2.72
N LYS A 20 3.33 15.03 1.76
CA LYS A 20 2.78 14.28 0.61
C LYS A 20 2.01 13.04 1.07
N VAL A 21 2.56 12.27 2.01
CA VAL A 21 1.87 11.09 2.57
C VAL A 21 0.60 11.51 3.30
N ALA A 22 0.63 12.60 4.08
CA ALA A 22 -0.55 13.11 4.78
C ALA A 22 -1.67 13.51 3.80
N ALA A 23 -1.32 14.11 2.66
CA ALA A 23 -2.28 14.44 1.62
C ALA A 23 -2.93 13.18 1.03
N VAL A 24 -2.13 12.15 0.71
CA VAL A 24 -2.65 10.87 0.20
C VAL A 24 -3.52 10.16 1.25
N TRP A 25 -3.09 10.16 2.50
CA TRP A 25 -3.80 9.60 3.64
C TRP A 25 -5.22 10.17 3.77
N GLN A 26 -5.34 11.50 3.70
CA GLN A 26 -6.63 12.19 3.83
C GLN A 26 -7.48 12.04 2.56
N ASN A 27 -6.89 12.27 1.38
CA ASN A 27 -7.64 12.38 0.13
C ASN A 27 -8.04 11.03 -0.46
N SER A 28 -7.12 10.06 -0.43
CA SER A 28 -7.30 8.75 -1.08
C SER A 28 -7.78 7.70 -0.09
N LEU A 29 -7.19 7.67 1.10
CA LEU A 29 -7.48 6.63 2.10
C LEU A 29 -8.53 7.05 3.15
N LYS A 30 -9.06 8.28 3.03
CA LYS A 30 -10.11 8.86 3.91
C LYS A 30 -9.75 8.79 5.39
N GLY A 31 -8.47 8.91 5.67
CA GLY A 31 -7.91 8.70 6.98
C GLY A 31 -7.98 9.94 7.87
N ALA A 32 -8.26 9.73 9.17
CA ALA A 32 -8.31 10.80 10.14
C ALA A 32 -6.90 11.31 10.51
N ALA A 33 -6.76 12.62 10.76
CA ALA A 33 -5.48 13.21 11.14
C ALA A 33 -4.89 12.60 12.42
N ARG A 34 -5.74 12.23 13.38
CA ARG A 34 -5.33 11.58 14.65
C ARG A 34 -4.63 10.23 14.45
N ASP A 35 -4.86 9.58 13.32
CA ASP A 35 -4.31 8.25 12.99
C ASP A 35 -3.02 8.35 12.16
N PHE A 36 -2.57 9.55 11.79
CA PHE A 36 -1.44 9.72 10.90
C PHE A 36 -0.12 9.22 11.50
N GLY A 37 0.09 9.36 12.81
CA GLY A 37 1.27 8.79 13.48
C GLY A 37 1.39 7.27 13.29
N ALA A 38 0.27 6.55 13.25
CA ALA A 38 0.28 5.12 12.97
C ALA A 38 0.63 4.81 11.51
N VAL A 39 0.22 5.67 10.56
CA VAL A 39 0.63 5.57 9.14
C VAL A 39 2.14 5.73 9.01
N GLN A 40 2.72 6.70 9.72
CA GLN A 40 4.16 6.92 9.74
C GLN A 40 4.90 5.69 10.29
N ASN A 41 4.40 5.09 11.38
CA ASN A 41 4.98 3.86 11.94
C ASN A 41 4.91 2.67 10.97
N ILE A 42 3.81 2.50 10.24
CA ILE A 42 3.67 1.43 9.24
C ILE A 42 4.69 1.61 8.11
N MET A 43 4.83 2.82 7.60
CA MET A 43 5.79 3.12 6.52
C MET A 43 7.24 2.97 6.99
N ALA A 44 7.54 3.43 8.20
CA ALA A 44 8.87 3.24 8.80
C ALA A 44 9.20 1.74 8.95
N TYR A 45 8.27 0.96 9.51
CA TYR A 45 8.43 -0.50 9.63
C TYR A 45 8.64 -1.18 8.27
N ALA A 46 7.88 -0.78 7.24
CA ALA A 46 8.05 -1.29 5.89
C ALA A 46 9.40 -0.88 5.28
N GLY A 47 9.93 0.29 5.67
CA GLY A 47 11.25 0.78 5.28
C GLY A 47 12.37 -0.03 5.90
N ASP A 48 12.23 -0.37 7.19
CA ASP A 48 13.19 -1.22 7.92
C ASP A 48 13.32 -2.63 7.32
N GLN A 49 12.37 -3.08 6.49
CA GLN A 49 12.51 -4.34 5.74
C GLN A 49 13.50 -4.24 4.55
N GLY A 50 14.02 -3.04 4.26
CA GLY A 50 15.18 -2.80 3.38
C GLY A 50 14.89 -2.74 1.87
N SER A 51 13.81 -3.34 1.37
CA SER A 51 13.55 -3.32 -0.08
C SER A 51 13.04 -1.98 -0.62
N PHE A 52 12.41 -1.15 0.22
CA PHE A 52 11.73 0.08 -0.16
C PHE A 52 11.92 1.14 0.93
N GLU A 53 12.88 2.04 0.73
CA GLU A 53 13.10 3.17 1.63
C GLU A 53 11.93 4.17 1.59
N ILE A 54 11.81 5.02 2.61
CA ILE A 54 10.68 5.95 2.73
C ILE A 54 10.51 6.85 1.49
N PRO A 55 11.56 7.41 0.84
CA PRO A 55 11.39 8.19 -0.38
C PRO A 55 10.72 7.42 -1.52
N ASP A 56 11.07 6.13 -1.70
CA ASP A 56 10.44 5.28 -2.71
C ASP A 56 8.97 5.00 -2.33
N GLN A 57 8.71 4.73 -1.06
CA GLN A 57 7.33 4.54 -0.60
C GLN A 57 6.49 5.81 -0.82
N VAL A 58 7.00 7.00 -0.49
CA VAL A 58 6.31 8.29 -0.68
C VAL A 58 5.99 8.52 -2.15
N LYS A 59 6.96 8.29 -3.04
CA LYS A 59 6.80 8.39 -4.49
C LYS A 59 5.65 7.51 -4.98
N TRP A 60 5.64 6.25 -4.59
CA TRP A 60 4.70 5.27 -5.12
C TRP A 60 3.33 5.31 -4.44
N MET A 61 3.26 5.69 -3.16
CA MET A 61 2.01 5.81 -2.39
C MET A 61 0.99 6.73 -3.06
N GLN A 62 1.43 7.81 -3.70
CA GLN A 62 0.53 8.73 -4.42
C GLN A 62 -0.24 8.06 -5.56
N SER A 63 0.39 7.10 -6.23
CA SER A 63 -0.22 6.37 -7.36
C SER A 63 -0.96 5.11 -6.92
N LEU A 64 -0.46 4.42 -5.88
CA LEU A 64 -0.98 3.12 -5.44
C LEU A 64 -2.15 3.27 -4.47
N ALA A 65 -2.11 4.22 -3.54
CA ALA A 65 -3.16 4.38 -2.54
C ALA A 65 -4.55 4.62 -3.12
N PRO A 66 -4.74 5.45 -4.18
CA PRO A 66 -6.04 5.57 -4.83
C PRO A 66 -6.53 4.26 -5.45
N MET A 67 -5.62 3.43 -5.97
CA MET A 67 -5.94 2.14 -6.61
C MET A 67 -6.31 1.05 -5.60
N MET A 68 -5.90 1.21 -4.34
CA MET A 68 -6.28 0.29 -3.26
C MET A 68 -7.74 0.47 -2.82
N ALA A 69 -8.41 1.55 -3.23
CA ALA A 69 -9.82 1.80 -2.95
C ALA A 69 -10.68 0.71 -3.61
N GLY A 70 -11.01 -0.33 -2.84
CA GLY A 70 -11.72 -1.54 -3.29
C GLY A 70 -11.13 -2.83 -2.71
N LEU A 71 -9.83 -2.82 -2.36
CA LEU A 71 -9.15 -3.95 -1.70
C LEU A 71 -8.95 -3.71 -0.21
N ALA A 72 -8.59 -2.49 0.17
CA ALA A 72 -8.32 -2.11 1.54
C ALA A 72 -8.56 -0.61 1.72
N SER A 73 -8.72 -0.17 2.96
CA SER A 73 -8.88 1.24 3.29
C SER A 73 -8.07 1.61 4.52
N GLY A 74 -7.89 2.92 4.75
CA GLY A 74 -7.20 3.43 5.92
C GLY A 74 -5.81 2.80 6.12
N LYS A 75 -5.45 2.53 7.37
CA LYS A 75 -4.12 2.03 7.77
C LYS A 75 -3.80 0.68 7.13
N GLU A 76 -4.82 -0.13 6.91
CA GLU A 76 -4.69 -1.44 6.27
C GLU A 76 -4.20 -1.32 4.82
N ALA A 77 -4.70 -0.34 4.06
CA ALA A 77 -4.22 -0.09 2.70
C ALA A 77 -2.75 0.30 2.66
N VAL A 78 -2.28 1.11 3.63
CA VAL A 78 -0.85 1.50 3.73
C VAL A 78 0.02 0.27 3.99
N ALA A 79 -0.37 -0.56 4.95
CA ALA A 79 0.35 -1.80 5.27
C ALA A 79 0.37 -2.77 4.08
N GLU A 80 -0.76 -2.90 3.36
CA GLU A 80 -0.88 -3.77 2.20
C GLU A 80 0.01 -3.30 1.03
N ILE A 81 0.08 -1.99 0.79
CA ILE A 81 0.99 -1.43 -0.21
C ILE A 81 2.44 -1.75 0.18
N GLY A 82 2.83 -1.51 1.43
CA GLY A 82 4.17 -1.85 1.92
C GLY A 82 4.51 -3.32 1.71
N ALA A 83 3.65 -4.24 2.17
CA ALA A 83 3.87 -5.67 2.03
C ALA A 83 3.89 -6.13 0.56
N SER A 84 2.98 -5.63 -0.26
CA SER A 84 2.91 -5.98 -1.69
C SER A 84 4.16 -5.54 -2.45
N LEU A 85 4.71 -4.36 -2.12
CA LEU A 85 5.95 -3.87 -2.71
C LEU A 85 7.16 -4.74 -2.30
N GLN A 86 7.22 -5.20 -1.05
CA GLN A 86 8.24 -6.15 -0.61
C GLN A 86 8.19 -7.45 -1.43
N ILE A 87 6.98 -8.01 -1.63
CA ILE A 87 6.78 -9.21 -2.45
C ILE A 87 7.16 -8.95 -3.92
N ALA A 88 6.71 -7.83 -4.48
CA ALA A 88 7.01 -7.45 -5.86
C ALA A 88 8.52 -7.26 -6.08
N LYS A 89 9.28 -6.85 -5.06
CA LYS A 89 10.73 -6.70 -5.16
C LYS A 89 11.46 -8.03 -5.36
N ILE A 90 10.93 -9.15 -4.86
CA ILE A 90 11.56 -10.47 -4.98
C ILE A 90 11.84 -10.81 -6.46
N GLY A 91 10.95 -10.41 -7.37
CA GLY A 91 11.06 -10.67 -8.80
C GLY A 91 11.55 -9.48 -9.65
N ALA A 92 11.92 -8.35 -9.04
CA ALA A 92 12.23 -7.12 -9.77
C ALA A 92 13.66 -6.62 -9.50
N GLY A 93 14.31 -6.07 -10.53
CA GLY A 93 15.66 -5.52 -10.44
C GLY A 93 15.73 -4.21 -9.63
N SER A 94 14.64 -3.44 -9.58
CA SER A 94 14.58 -2.14 -8.89
C SER A 94 13.26 -1.91 -8.15
N THR A 95 13.24 -0.91 -7.26
CA THR A 95 12.02 -0.45 -6.57
C THR A 95 10.99 0.11 -7.55
N ASP A 96 11.44 0.82 -8.57
CA ASP A 96 10.57 1.35 -9.63
C ASP A 96 9.95 0.25 -10.48
N GLU A 97 10.72 -0.79 -10.82
CA GLU A 97 10.18 -1.95 -11.54
C GLU A 97 9.16 -2.70 -10.69
N ALA A 98 9.47 -2.96 -9.41
CA ALA A 98 8.55 -3.62 -8.48
C ALA A 98 7.22 -2.85 -8.33
N ALA A 99 7.30 -1.54 -8.11
CA ALA A 99 6.11 -0.71 -7.95
C ALA A 99 5.30 -0.58 -9.24
N ASN A 100 5.95 -0.50 -10.41
CA ASN A 100 5.26 -0.55 -11.69
C ASN A 100 4.59 -1.90 -11.93
N ASN A 101 5.24 -3.00 -11.60
CA ASN A 101 4.64 -4.34 -11.70
C ASN A 101 3.39 -4.46 -10.83
N PHE A 102 3.46 -3.95 -9.60
CA PHE A 102 2.29 -3.94 -8.70
C PHE A 102 1.17 -3.01 -9.22
N LYS A 103 1.51 -1.81 -9.70
CA LYS A 103 0.55 -0.89 -10.34
C LYS A 103 -0.14 -1.54 -11.54
N ASN A 104 0.62 -2.24 -12.39
CA ASN A 104 0.09 -2.96 -13.54
C ASN A 104 -0.82 -4.11 -13.12
N PHE A 105 -0.47 -4.83 -12.05
CA PHE A 105 -1.34 -5.84 -11.44
C PHE A 105 -2.67 -5.23 -11.00
N LEU A 106 -2.65 -4.15 -10.19
CA LEU A 106 -3.86 -3.45 -9.76
C LEU A 106 -4.71 -2.99 -10.94
N THR A 107 -4.07 -2.46 -11.98
CA THR A 107 -4.77 -2.00 -13.18
C THR A 107 -5.48 -3.14 -13.91
N LYS A 108 -4.84 -4.32 -14.01
CA LYS A 108 -5.40 -5.48 -14.70
C LYS A 108 -6.55 -6.12 -13.93
N ILE A 109 -6.43 -6.30 -12.60
CA ILE A 109 -7.51 -6.91 -11.81
C ILE A 109 -8.79 -6.05 -11.81
N PHE A 110 -8.66 -4.74 -11.98
CA PHE A 110 -9.79 -3.83 -12.08
C PHE A 110 -10.22 -3.53 -13.52
N ALA A 111 -9.54 -4.09 -14.54
CA ALA A 111 -9.95 -3.91 -15.93
C ALA A 111 -11.32 -4.53 -16.17
N ARG A 112 -12.17 -3.84 -16.95
CA ARG A 112 -13.54 -4.30 -17.25
C ARG A 112 -13.55 -5.68 -17.89
N ASP A 113 -12.62 -5.94 -18.81
CA ASP A 113 -12.55 -7.23 -19.50
C ASP A 113 -12.19 -8.36 -18.53
N THR A 114 -11.26 -8.12 -17.60
CA THR A 114 -10.92 -9.09 -16.56
C THR A 114 -12.11 -9.31 -15.63
N GLN A 115 -12.77 -8.24 -15.16
CA GLN A 115 -13.99 -8.39 -14.34
C GLN A 115 -15.06 -9.20 -15.06
N LYS A 116 -15.27 -8.95 -16.36
CA LYS A 116 -16.22 -9.68 -17.19
C LYS A 116 -15.84 -11.16 -17.34
N GLN A 117 -14.58 -11.47 -17.62
CA GLN A 117 -14.10 -12.86 -17.76
C GLN A 117 -14.31 -13.67 -16.48
N PHE A 118 -14.09 -13.08 -15.30
CA PHE A 118 -14.35 -13.74 -14.03
C PHE A 118 -15.87 -13.88 -13.76
N ALA A 119 -16.66 -12.84 -14.08
CA ALA A 119 -18.11 -12.88 -13.94
C ALA A 119 -18.77 -13.93 -14.85
N ASP A 120 -18.27 -14.10 -16.09
CA ASP A 120 -18.73 -15.13 -17.04
C ASP A 120 -18.47 -16.55 -16.51
N LEU A 121 -17.48 -16.72 -15.60
CA LEU A 121 -17.20 -17.96 -14.88
C LEU A 121 -17.97 -18.08 -13.55
N GLY A 122 -18.83 -17.12 -13.23
CA GLY A 122 -19.57 -17.08 -11.96
C GLY A 122 -18.71 -16.69 -10.75
N ILE A 123 -17.55 -16.07 -10.96
CA ILE A 123 -16.61 -15.70 -9.90
C ILE A 123 -16.67 -14.19 -9.67
N ASP A 124 -17.00 -13.77 -8.45
CA ASP A 124 -16.80 -12.38 -8.01
C ASP A 124 -15.32 -12.18 -7.67
N LEU A 125 -14.59 -11.50 -8.58
CA LEU A 125 -13.16 -11.26 -8.43
C LEU A 125 -12.85 -10.41 -7.18
N GLN A 126 -13.71 -9.45 -6.81
CA GLN A 126 -13.46 -8.61 -5.64
C GLN A 126 -13.63 -9.40 -4.35
N ASP A 127 -14.69 -10.21 -4.27
CA ASP A 127 -14.91 -11.07 -3.11
C ASP A 127 -13.81 -12.13 -2.98
N LEU A 128 -13.38 -12.73 -4.09
CA LEU A 128 -12.26 -13.67 -4.13
C LEU A 128 -10.98 -13.06 -3.57
N LEU A 129 -10.61 -11.85 -4.03
CA LEU A 129 -9.40 -11.16 -3.56
C LEU A 129 -9.48 -10.85 -2.06
N ARG A 130 -10.65 -10.46 -1.56
CA ARG A 130 -10.89 -10.26 -0.13
C ARG A 130 -10.71 -11.55 0.67
N VAL A 131 -11.26 -12.66 0.19
CA VAL A 131 -11.15 -13.98 0.84
C VAL A 131 -9.70 -14.48 0.86
N ILE A 132 -8.98 -14.37 -0.26
CA ILE A 132 -7.57 -14.77 -0.36
C ILE A 132 -6.73 -13.97 0.63
N LYS A 133 -6.97 -12.66 0.71
CA LYS A 133 -6.29 -11.78 1.68
C LYS A 133 -6.53 -12.24 3.12
N LEU A 134 -7.79 -12.49 3.50
CA LEU A 134 -8.13 -12.95 4.86
C LEU A 134 -7.43 -14.28 5.20
N ARG A 135 -7.42 -15.23 4.26
CA ARG A 135 -6.75 -16.53 4.43
C ARG A 135 -5.22 -16.39 4.54
N GLY A 136 -4.61 -15.50 3.75
CA GLY A 136 -3.19 -15.17 3.86
C GLY A 136 -2.83 -14.62 5.24
N SER A 137 -3.65 -13.71 5.78
CA SER A 137 -3.44 -13.12 7.11
C SER A 137 -3.56 -14.16 8.25
N LEU A 138 -4.46 -15.13 8.11
CA LEU A 138 -4.66 -16.21 9.09
C LEU A 138 -3.45 -17.15 9.13
N ARG A 139 -2.85 -17.41 7.97
CA ARG A 139 -1.66 -18.27 7.85
C ARG A 139 -0.39 -17.63 8.40
N LEU A 140 -0.31 -16.30 8.45
CA LEU A 140 0.83 -15.57 9.04
C LEU A 140 0.69 -15.38 10.56
N LYS A 141 -0.52 -15.44 11.12
CA LYS A 141 -0.76 -15.37 12.56
C LYS A 141 -0.68 -16.73 13.27
N GLY A 142 -0.48 -17.81 12.51
CA GLY A 142 -0.35 -19.18 13.02
C GLY A 142 1.08 -19.71 13.10
N CYS A 143 2.09 -18.88 12.85
CA CYS A 143 3.51 -19.16 13.12
C CYS A 143 4.02 -18.28 14.26
#